data_AF-A0A5D2HB88-F1
#
_entry.id   AF-A0A5D2HB88-F1
#
_cell.length_a   1.000
_cell.length_b   1.000
_cell.length_c   1.000
_cell.angle_alpha   90.00
_cell.angle_beta   90.00
_cell.angle_gamma   90.00
#
_symmetry.space_group_name_H-M   'P 1'
#
loop_
_entity.id
_entity.type
_entity.pdbx_description
1 polymer ?
#
loop_
_entity_poly.entity_id
_entity_poly.type
_entity_poly.pdbx_seq_one_letter_code
_entity_poly.pdbx_strand_id
1 'polypeptide(L)'
;MEESNNYGHQHPLLLILNQDQMIYNQSGVTDCSRCGEKVSTPCLCYAEHCGFYLHKVCAGAPLELNHPFHLNHPLLLMQNAPYSSGGYICNFCGKGSYDFVYHCSCNFDFHIKCALFTFNIAENNLKELEHVPLQHPLISTENGDEKLKDAAKCFGCWEPLAKYTHFSPDCGFNSHEKCAKLPFKLNHVCHRKHPLVLQFNSQWLSCKICGETNREAIGFVYGCSPCKFVVHIECASQSPLQVIKSTNHEHPFTLFLRKVPFTCDACGFEGNHVVYTCGTCNIIIHKNCISLPRIIKSKWHDHRLLHTYFHHIEDFGVLNCMICHDEVDTEYGSYYCSKCNVIFHVHCVTEDKRSYAVVSLENEDEIPYESSITVLESNDAGEATKIKHFNHIHNLMLSPFVGRYENGCDGCLLPISGPFYSCSFCDFFLHKAYAELPKMKDVWHHLCQEPLVLISDKAFKCLECLNLYNAFAYECSGCETKICLQCVIALTPGARTFLKHEHPLFYYRKHKGKCNACGNTTRSAFWCKDCNFVLHVECFSLPITAHH
;
A
#
# COMPACT_ATOMS: atom_id res chain seq x y z
N MET A 1 -4.31 48.65 29.17
CA MET A 1 -5.11 49.05 28.01
C MET A 1 -4.14 49.07 26.84
N GLU A 2 -3.88 47.90 26.25
CA GLU A 2 -2.98 47.78 25.11
C GLU A 2 -3.77 48.16 23.85
N GLU A 3 -3.30 49.19 23.15
CA GLU A 3 -3.87 49.64 21.89
C GLU A 3 -3.71 48.52 20.86
N SER A 4 -4.83 47.97 20.37
CA SER A 4 -4.81 47.13 19.20
C SER A 4 -4.34 47.96 18.02
N ASN A 5 -3.18 47.62 17.43
CA ASN A 5 -2.74 48.21 16.18
C ASN A 5 -3.73 47.81 15.08
N ASN A 6 -4.68 48.71 14.82
CA ASN A 6 -5.75 48.52 13.85
C ASN A 6 -5.15 48.69 12.45
N TYR A 7 -5.10 47.61 11.67
CA TYR A 7 -4.71 47.61 10.25
C TYR A 7 -5.61 48.56 9.43
N GLY A 8 -5.31 49.87 9.47
CA GLY A 8 -5.95 50.90 8.66
C GLY A 8 -7.24 51.55 9.18
N HIS A 9 -7.72 51.22 10.40
CA HIS A 9 -8.97 51.79 10.93
C HIS A 9 -8.76 52.66 12.17
N GLN A 10 -9.05 53.97 12.04
CA GLN A 10 -8.85 55.01 13.07
C GLN A 10 -10.09 55.24 13.97
N HIS A 11 -10.95 54.24 14.17
CA HIS A 11 -12.15 54.37 14.99
C HIS A 11 -12.08 53.45 16.23
N PRO A 12 -12.82 53.76 17.31
CA PRO A 12 -12.91 52.89 18.49
C PRO A 12 -13.82 51.67 18.23
N LEU A 13 -13.44 50.49 18.74
CA LEU A 13 -14.25 49.27 18.67
C LEU A 13 -15.51 49.38 19.53
N LEU A 14 -16.68 49.27 18.90
CA LEU A 14 -17.99 49.20 19.54
C LEU A 14 -18.47 47.73 19.59
N LEU A 15 -18.97 47.32 20.76
CA LEU A 15 -19.56 45.99 20.96
C LEU A 15 -21.04 46.00 20.58
N ILE A 16 -21.41 45.17 19.60
CA ILE A 16 -22.78 44.98 19.14
C ILE A 16 -23.33 43.71 19.79
N LEU A 17 -24.40 43.85 20.58
CA LEU A 17 -24.99 42.76 21.36
C LEU A 17 -26.22 42.13 20.70
N ASN A 18 -26.97 42.90 19.90
CA ASN A 18 -28.26 42.47 19.33
C ASN A 18 -28.32 42.65 17.81
N GLN A 19 -29.02 41.74 17.14
CA GLN A 19 -29.11 41.67 15.67
C GLN A 19 -29.75 42.93 15.05
N ASP A 20 -30.64 43.60 15.78
CA ASP A 20 -31.32 44.83 15.35
C ASP A 20 -30.35 46.01 15.13
N GLN A 21 -29.20 46.00 15.79
CA GLN A 21 -28.14 47.01 15.63
C GLN A 21 -27.28 46.75 14.36
N MET A 22 -27.45 45.62 13.68
CA MET A 22 -26.74 45.28 12.43
C MET A 22 -27.51 45.69 11.16
N ILE A 23 -28.76 46.16 11.30
CA ILE A 23 -29.69 46.41 10.20
C ILE A 23 -29.49 47.82 9.62
N TYR A 24 -28.40 48.05 8.89
CA TYR A 24 -28.28 49.25 8.03
C TYR A 24 -27.73 49.00 6.62
N ASN A 25 -27.35 47.76 6.29
CA ASN A 25 -27.02 47.38 4.91
C ASN A 25 -28.08 46.42 4.35
N GLN A 26 -28.67 46.78 3.21
CA GLN A 26 -29.80 46.11 2.54
C GLN A 26 -29.50 44.66 2.05
N SER A 27 -28.44 44.00 2.54
CA SER A 27 -28.04 42.63 2.15
C SER A 27 -28.22 41.57 3.24
N GLY A 28 -28.58 41.93 4.48
CA GLY A 28 -28.93 40.97 5.55
C GLY A 28 -27.80 40.02 6.01
N VAL A 29 -26.60 40.10 5.43
CA VAL A 29 -25.44 39.27 5.78
C VAL A 29 -24.23 40.19 5.96
N THR A 30 -23.63 40.16 7.15
CA THR A 30 -22.40 40.88 7.48
C THR A 30 -21.29 39.86 7.66
N ASP A 31 -20.26 39.93 6.81
CA ASP A 31 -19.11 39.04 6.87
C ASP A 31 -17.98 39.68 7.70
N CYS A 32 -17.20 38.83 8.36
CA CYS A 32 -16.09 39.26 9.20
C CYS A 32 -14.94 39.75 8.32
N SER A 33 -14.54 41.00 8.46
CA SER A 33 -13.50 41.62 7.62
C SER A 33 -12.10 41.03 7.78
N ARG A 34 -11.90 40.12 8.75
CA ARG A 34 -10.63 39.39 8.95
C ARG A 34 -10.65 37.95 8.45
N CYS A 35 -11.76 37.22 8.57
CA CYS A 35 -11.81 35.80 8.22
C CYS A 35 -12.81 35.46 7.11
N GLY A 36 -13.52 36.44 6.56
CA GLY A 36 -14.47 36.28 5.45
C GLY A 36 -15.75 35.52 5.80
N GLU A 37 -15.91 35.05 7.05
CA GLU A 37 -17.07 34.26 7.48
C GLU A 37 -18.18 35.13 8.08
N LYS A 38 -19.44 34.68 7.96
CA LYS A 38 -20.62 35.37 8.48
C LYS A 38 -20.48 35.67 9.98
N VAL A 39 -20.87 36.88 10.37
CA VAL A 39 -20.89 37.31 11.77
C VAL A 39 -22.28 37.11 12.36
N SER A 40 -22.32 36.52 13.56
CA SER A 40 -23.50 36.47 14.43
C SER A 40 -23.21 37.32 15.68
N THR A 41 -24.25 37.87 16.29
CA THR A 41 -24.09 38.61 17.54
C THR A 41 -23.79 37.66 18.71
N PRO A 42 -22.94 38.07 19.69
CA PRO A 42 -22.29 39.38 19.81
C PRO A 42 -21.02 39.52 18.95
N CYS A 43 -20.82 40.70 18.35
CA CYS A 43 -19.68 41.01 17.48
C CYS A 43 -19.13 42.43 17.71
N LEU A 44 -17.99 42.75 17.09
CA LEU A 44 -17.34 44.06 17.20
C LEU A 44 -17.39 44.81 15.87
N CYS A 45 -17.61 46.13 15.92
CA CYS A 45 -17.59 47.01 14.74
C CYS A 45 -16.83 48.29 15.05
N TYR A 46 -16.09 48.84 14.09
CA TYR A 46 -15.32 50.07 14.29
C TYR A 46 -16.16 51.36 14.27
N ALA A 47 -17.32 51.35 13.62
CA ALA A 47 -18.27 52.46 13.60
C ALA A 47 -19.62 51.97 13.04
N GLU A 48 -20.75 52.54 13.49
CA GLU A 48 -22.12 52.12 13.12
C GLU A 48 -22.43 52.08 11.61
N HIS A 49 -21.55 52.59 10.74
CA HIS A 49 -21.74 52.60 9.28
C HIS A 49 -20.50 52.23 8.45
N CYS A 50 -19.41 51.74 9.06
CA CYS A 50 -18.17 51.45 8.32
C CYS A 50 -18.17 50.10 7.58
N GLY A 51 -19.14 49.24 7.83
CA GLY A 51 -19.21 47.89 7.25
C GLY A 51 -18.10 46.93 7.72
N PHE A 52 -17.27 47.34 8.70
CA PHE A 52 -16.15 46.55 9.20
C PHE A 52 -16.54 45.79 10.46
N TYR A 53 -17.07 44.60 10.27
CA TYR A 53 -17.51 43.72 11.35
C TYR A 53 -16.44 42.67 11.65
N LEU A 54 -16.25 42.37 12.94
CA LEU A 54 -15.29 41.36 13.40
C LEU A 54 -15.95 40.42 14.40
N HIS A 55 -15.68 39.12 14.27
CA HIS A 55 -15.86 38.21 15.41
C HIS A 55 -14.97 38.67 16.57
N LYS A 56 -15.44 38.50 17.81
CA LYS A 56 -14.66 38.82 19.02
C LYS A 56 -13.27 38.17 19.00
N VAL A 57 -13.21 36.91 18.58
CA VAL A 57 -11.97 36.12 18.43
C VAL A 57 -11.06 36.70 17.35
N CYS A 58 -11.63 37.12 16.22
CA CYS A 58 -10.85 37.73 15.14
C CYS A 58 -10.29 39.09 15.54
N ALA A 59 -11.01 39.89 16.32
CA ALA A 59 -10.54 41.19 16.80
C ALA A 59 -9.39 41.05 17.82
N GLY A 60 -9.49 40.08 18.74
CA GLY A 60 -8.49 39.80 19.76
C GLY A 60 -7.28 38.98 19.27
N ALA A 61 -7.19 38.68 17.98
CA ALA A 61 -6.08 37.91 17.41
C ALA A 61 -4.74 38.67 17.55
N PRO A 62 -3.69 38.08 18.18
CA PRO A 62 -2.40 38.74 18.36
C PRO A 62 -1.65 38.92 17.04
N LEU A 63 -0.82 39.98 16.92
CA LEU A 63 -0.01 40.20 15.72
C LEU A 63 1.08 39.14 15.51
N GLU A 64 1.60 38.61 16.61
CA GLU A 64 2.62 37.57 16.63
C GLU A 64 2.12 36.41 17.50
N LEU A 65 2.16 35.19 16.98
CA LEU A 65 1.68 33.99 17.67
C LEU A 65 2.77 32.92 17.72
N ASN A 66 3.31 32.67 18.92
CA ASN A 66 4.23 31.57 19.19
C ASN A 66 3.45 30.26 19.34
N HIS A 67 3.19 29.60 18.21
CA HIS A 67 2.25 28.50 18.16
C HIS A 67 2.87 27.17 18.66
N PRO A 68 2.23 26.42 19.59
CA PRO A 68 2.78 25.17 20.14
C PRO A 68 3.05 24.05 19.12
N PHE A 69 2.32 24.04 18.00
CA PHE A 69 2.59 23.13 16.87
C PHE A 69 3.63 23.65 15.87
N HIS A 70 4.18 24.85 16.11
CA HIS A 70 5.20 25.52 15.30
C HIS A 70 6.18 26.31 16.20
N LEU A 71 6.91 25.59 17.07
CA LEU A 71 7.71 26.18 18.16
C LEU A 71 8.95 26.97 17.71
N ASN A 72 9.44 26.73 16.49
CA ASN A 72 10.74 27.26 16.07
C ASN A 72 10.65 28.69 15.52
N HIS A 73 9.50 29.11 15.01
CA HIS A 73 9.32 30.47 14.53
C HIS A 73 7.92 31.00 14.88
N PRO A 74 7.79 32.30 15.15
CA PRO A 74 6.49 32.92 15.36
C PRO A 74 5.68 32.99 14.06
N LEU A 75 4.36 32.91 14.17
CA LEU A 75 3.43 33.22 13.09
C LEU A 75 3.05 34.69 13.15
N LEU A 76 3.18 35.41 12.04
CA LEU A 76 2.84 36.81 11.92
C LEU A 76 1.47 36.97 11.26
N LEU A 77 0.60 37.77 11.87
CA LEU A 77 -0.69 38.12 11.28
C LEU A 77 -0.47 39.11 10.12
N MET A 78 -0.97 38.76 8.94
CA MET A 78 -0.85 39.55 7.73
C MET A 78 -2.23 39.79 7.12
N GLN A 79 -2.44 41.00 6.60
CA GLN A 79 -3.68 41.35 5.89
C GLN A 79 -3.80 40.59 4.57
N ASN A 80 -2.68 40.43 3.86
CA ASN A 80 -2.60 39.70 2.59
C ASN A 80 -1.49 38.67 2.69
N ALA A 81 -1.71 37.48 2.14
CA ALA A 81 -0.67 36.48 2.03
C ALA A 81 0.47 36.97 1.12
N PRO A 82 1.73 36.60 1.38
CA PRO A 82 2.90 37.07 0.62
C PRO A 82 3.03 36.43 -0.78
N TYR A 83 2.02 35.69 -1.23
CA TYR A 83 2.01 34.99 -2.51
C TYR A 83 1.49 35.88 -3.63
N SER A 84 2.02 35.70 -4.84
CA SER A 84 1.63 36.50 -6.02
C SER A 84 0.16 36.36 -6.43
N SER A 85 -0.49 35.27 -6.03
CA SER A 85 -1.93 35.04 -6.24
C SER A 85 -2.82 35.80 -5.25
N GLY A 86 -2.27 36.33 -4.16
CA GLY A 86 -3.02 36.92 -3.04
C GLY A 86 -3.74 35.90 -2.14
N GLY A 87 -3.80 34.63 -2.54
CA GLY A 87 -4.44 33.56 -1.78
C GLY A 87 -3.42 32.59 -1.17
N TYR A 88 -3.84 31.87 -0.13
CA TYR A 88 -3.03 30.86 0.57
C TYR A 88 -3.85 29.61 0.88
N ILE A 89 -3.18 28.51 1.24
CA ILE A 89 -3.81 27.28 1.73
C ILE A 89 -3.43 27.12 3.19
N CYS A 90 -4.42 27.03 4.07
CA CYS A 90 -4.19 26.79 5.49
C CYS A 90 -3.57 25.41 5.71
N ASN A 91 -2.37 25.34 6.28
CA ASN A 91 -1.66 24.10 6.61
C ASN A 91 -2.41 23.23 7.64
N PHE A 92 -3.41 23.79 8.34
CA PHE A 92 -4.27 23.05 9.24
C PHE A 92 -5.45 22.40 8.50
N CYS A 93 -6.39 23.19 7.98
CA CYS A 93 -7.62 22.64 7.42
C CYS A 93 -7.55 22.31 5.92
N GLY A 94 -6.46 22.66 5.24
CA GLY A 94 -6.25 22.42 3.81
C GLY A 94 -7.13 23.25 2.87
N LYS A 95 -7.94 24.16 3.40
CA LYS A 95 -8.79 25.08 2.61
C LYS A 95 -8.03 26.35 2.24
N GLY A 96 -8.37 26.89 1.07
CA GLY A 96 -7.82 28.16 0.61
C GLY A 96 -8.64 29.37 1.10
N SER A 97 -7.95 30.50 1.29
CA SER A 97 -8.55 31.79 1.63
C SER A 97 -7.73 32.93 1.00
N TYR A 98 -8.36 34.09 0.88
CA TYR A 98 -7.75 35.37 0.46
C TYR A 98 -7.77 36.40 1.60
N ASP A 99 -8.24 36.00 2.79
CA ASP A 99 -8.42 36.87 3.94
C ASP A 99 -7.12 36.98 4.75
N PHE A 100 -7.20 37.55 5.96
CA PHE A 100 -6.04 37.65 6.84
C PHE A 100 -5.47 36.26 7.15
N VAL A 101 -4.14 36.17 7.25
CA VAL A 101 -3.39 34.92 7.43
C VAL A 101 -2.38 35.06 8.56
N TYR A 102 -2.20 34.00 9.34
CA TYR A 102 -1.01 33.81 10.15
C TYR A 102 0.05 33.12 9.31
N HIS A 103 1.11 33.84 8.94
CA HIS A 103 2.17 33.36 8.05
C HIS A 103 3.51 33.25 8.79
N CYS A 104 4.27 32.20 8.47
CA CYS A 104 5.69 32.09 8.79
C CYS A 104 6.52 32.01 7.51
N SER A 105 7.72 32.60 7.54
CA SER A 105 8.73 32.54 6.48
C SER A 105 9.13 31.14 5.99
N CYS A 106 8.76 30.06 6.71
CA CYS A 106 8.93 28.68 6.26
C CYS A 106 7.76 28.18 5.38
N ASN A 107 6.89 29.08 4.92
CA ASN A 107 5.64 28.80 4.18
C ASN A 107 4.66 27.97 5.02
N PHE A 108 4.46 28.38 6.27
CA PHE A 108 3.48 27.77 7.17
C PHE A 108 2.39 28.79 7.48
N ASP A 109 1.18 28.51 7.00
CA ASP A 109 0.03 29.40 6.96
C ASP A 109 -1.16 28.85 7.74
N PHE A 110 -1.81 29.69 8.52
CA PHE A 110 -3.07 29.38 9.18
C PHE A 110 -4.13 30.46 8.95
N HIS A 111 -5.38 30.06 8.78
CA HIS A 111 -6.51 30.94 9.05
C HIS A 111 -6.46 31.39 10.51
N ILE A 112 -6.91 32.62 10.82
CA ILE A 112 -6.98 33.14 12.20
C ILE A 112 -7.70 32.16 13.13
N LYS A 113 -8.90 31.71 12.74
CA LYS A 113 -9.70 30.77 13.55
C LYS A 113 -9.00 29.42 13.74
N CYS A 114 -8.32 28.90 12.71
CA CYS A 114 -7.54 27.66 12.82
C CYS A 114 -6.38 27.81 13.80
N ALA A 115 -5.62 28.91 13.71
CA ALA A 115 -4.49 29.18 14.59
C ALA A 115 -4.94 29.29 16.05
N LEU A 116 -5.96 30.10 16.34
CA LEU A 116 -6.43 30.33 17.70
C LEU A 116 -7.10 29.09 18.30
N PHE A 117 -7.88 28.35 17.51
CA PHE A 117 -8.49 27.10 17.97
C PHE A 117 -7.43 26.07 18.36
N THR A 118 -6.42 25.85 17.50
CA THR A 118 -5.36 24.87 17.77
C THR A 118 -4.41 25.31 18.87
N PHE A 119 -4.14 26.61 18.99
CA PHE A 119 -3.43 27.21 20.11
C PHE A 119 -4.14 26.92 21.44
N ASN A 120 -5.44 27.18 21.52
CA ASN A 120 -6.22 26.95 22.74
C ASN A 120 -6.31 25.46 23.11
N ILE A 121 -6.36 24.56 22.12
CA ILE A 121 -6.25 23.11 22.37
C ILE A 121 -4.90 22.77 22.99
N ALA A 122 -3.80 23.28 22.40
CA ALA A 122 -2.45 22.97 22.87
C ALA A 122 -2.17 23.52 24.28
N GLU A 123 -2.69 24.70 24.61
CA GLU A 123 -2.62 25.29 25.95
C GLU A 123 -3.65 24.71 26.93
N ASN A 124 -4.49 23.77 26.50
CA ASN A 124 -5.60 23.19 27.28
C ASN A 124 -6.57 24.26 27.84
N ASN A 125 -6.73 25.37 27.10
CA ASN A 125 -7.60 26.49 27.48
C ASN A 125 -8.98 26.35 26.82
N LEU A 126 -9.71 25.30 27.19
CA LEU A 126 -11.00 24.95 26.57
C LEU A 126 -12.11 25.98 26.85
N LYS A 127 -11.95 26.85 27.86
CA LYS A 127 -12.89 27.95 28.13
C LYS A 127 -12.97 28.94 26.97
N GLU A 128 -11.83 29.18 26.31
CA GLU A 128 -11.78 30.02 25.12
C GLU A 128 -12.46 29.35 23.91
N LEU A 129 -12.87 28.08 23.99
CA LEU A 129 -13.58 27.35 22.93
C LEU A 129 -15.09 27.25 23.18
N GLU A 130 -15.62 27.82 24.27
CA GLU A 130 -17.07 27.77 24.59
C GLU A 130 -17.96 28.38 23.50
N HIS A 131 -17.41 29.29 22.70
CA HIS A 131 -18.09 29.91 21.56
C HIS A 131 -18.17 28.99 20.33
N VAL A 132 -17.46 27.86 20.31
CA VAL A 132 -17.48 26.89 19.22
C VAL A 132 -18.60 25.88 19.48
N PRO A 133 -19.57 25.72 18.55
CA PRO A 133 -20.66 24.78 18.74
C PRO A 133 -20.17 23.35 18.97
N LEU A 134 -20.59 22.76 20.09
CA LEU A 134 -20.50 21.33 20.37
C LEU A 134 -21.71 20.63 19.76
N GLN A 135 -21.44 19.73 18.82
CA GLN A 135 -22.46 18.88 18.21
C GLN A 135 -22.47 17.53 18.91
N HIS A 136 -23.64 17.07 19.32
CA HIS A 136 -23.84 15.76 19.93
C HIS A 136 -23.94 14.65 18.87
N PRO A 137 -23.65 13.38 19.24
CA PRO A 137 -23.79 12.25 18.34
C PRO A 137 -25.21 12.18 17.75
N LEU A 138 -25.31 11.93 16.44
CA LEU A 138 -26.60 11.64 15.81
C LEU A 138 -26.99 10.20 16.19
N ILE A 139 -28.00 10.04 17.04
CA ILE A 139 -28.55 8.71 17.36
C ILE A 139 -29.26 8.20 16.11
N SER A 140 -28.63 7.28 15.39
CA SER A 140 -29.28 6.56 14.29
C SER A 140 -30.40 5.70 14.86
N THR A 141 -31.65 6.07 14.60
CA THR A 141 -32.77 5.13 14.65
C THR A 141 -32.48 4.00 13.66
N GLU A 142 -32.64 2.76 14.13
CA GLU A 142 -32.40 1.52 13.40
C GLU A 142 -32.96 1.57 11.98
N ASN A 143 -32.07 1.44 10.99
CA ASN A 143 -32.15 0.48 9.87
C ASN A 143 -31.28 0.94 8.69
N GLY A 144 -30.42 0.02 8.23
CA GLY A 144 -29.86 0.02 6.87
C GLY A 144 -28.45 0.57 6.74
N ASP A 145 -27.47 -0.33 6.77
CA ASP A 145 -26.17 -0.12 6.15
C ASP A 145 -26.35 0.25 4.66
N GLU A 146 -25.64 1.31 4.26
CA GLU A 146 -25.13 1.65 2.91
C GLU A 146 -25.35 3.13 2.56
N LYS A 147 -24.52 4.00 3.15
CA LYS A 147 -23.93 5.25 2.56
C LYS A 147 -23.26 6.10 3.66
N LEU A 148 -22.18 5.62 4.27
CA LEU A 148 -21.32 6.41 5.16
C LEU A 148 -19.97 6.76 4.51
N LYS A 149 -19.90 6.85 3.17
CA LYS A 149 -18.66 7.18 2.46
C LYS A 149 -18.27 8.67 2.51
N ASP A 150 -19.19 9.56 2.92
CA ASP A 150 -18.94 11.00 3.10
C ASP A 150 -19.24 11.50 4.53
N ALA A 151 -19.16 10.61 5.53
CA ALA A 151 -19.29 11.05 6.92
C ALA A 151 -18.11 11.96 7.27
N ALA A 152 -18.40 13.19 7.69
CA ALA A 152 -17.39 14.09 8.23
C ALA A 152 -16.57 13.37 9.32
N LYS A 153 -15.23 13.45 9.19
CA LYS A 153 -14.26 12.78 10.07
C LYS A 153 -13.65 13.78 11.06
N CYS A 154 -13.24 13.28 12.22
CA CYS A 154 -12.45 14.06 13.16
C CYS A 154 -11.07 14.35 12.57
N PHE A 155 -10.66 15.61 12.52
CA PHE A 155 -9.33 16.01 12.03
C PHE A 155 -8.20 15.39 12.86
N GLY A 156 -8.41 15.24 14.18
CA GLY A 156 -7.40 14.68 15.08
C GLY A 156 -7.09 13.20 14.83
N CYS A 157 -8.09 12.33 14.83
CA CYS A 157 -7.94 10.88 14.75
C CYS A 157 -8.48 10.22 13.47
N TRP A 158 -9.11 10.98 12.55
CA TRP A 158 -9.71 10.48 11.31
C TRP A 158 -10.90 9.53 11.46
N GLU A 159 -11.38 9.33 12.68
CA GLU A 159 -12.60 8.55 12.95
C GLU A 159 -13.88 9.35 12.62
N PRO A 160 -14.98 8.68 12.20
CA PRO A 160 -16.24 9.36 11.92
C PRO A 160 -16.78 10.17 13.10
N LEU A 161 -17.31 11.36 12.82
CA LEU A 161 -17.88 12.24 13.85
C LEU A 161 -19.25 11.78 14.36
N ALA A 162 -20.01 11.06 13.53
CA ALA A 162 -21.40 10.69 13.82
C ALA A 162 -21.60 9.97 15.17
N LYS A 163 -20.55 9.30 15.65
CA LYS A 163 -20.56 8.50 16.89
C LYS A 163 -20.13 9.27 18.15
N TYR A 164 -19.65 10.50 18.03
CA TYR A 164 -19.00 11.21 19.13
C TYR A 164 -19.37 12.70 19.19
N THR A 165 -19.39 13.24 20.40
CA THR A 165 -19.47 14.69 20.60
C THR A 165 -18.25 15.36 19.97
N HIS A 166 -18.48 16.41 19.19
CA HIS A 166 -17.41 17.09 18.45
C HIS A 166 -17.61 18.59 18.36
N PHE A 167 -16.50 19.31 18.26
CA PHE A 167 -16.46 20.71 17.90
C PHE A 167 -16.59 20.85 16.38
N SER A 168 -17.47 21.75 15.94
CA SER A 168 -17.63 22.11 14.53
C SER A 168 -17.44 23.62 14.34
N PRO A 169 -16.19 24.11 14.34
CA PRO A 169 -15.92 25.50 14.01
C PRO A 169 -16.23 25.78 12.54
N ASP A 170 -16.76 26.98 12.27
CA ASP A 170 -17.23 27.44 10.94
C ASP A 170 -16.16 27.44 9.84
N CYS A 171 -14.88 27.24 10.20
CA CYS A 171 -13.77 27.06 9.28
C CYS A 171 -13.68 25.62 8.69
N GLY A 172 -14.67 24.78 9.01
CA GLY A 172 -14.97 23.51 8.34
C GLY A 172 -13.94 22.41 8.56
N PHE A 173 -13.35 22.38 9.74
CA PHE A 173 -12.75 21.18 10.32
C PHE A 173 -13.56 20.80 11.55
N ASN A 174 -13.60 19.51 11.89
CA ASN A 174 -14.30 19.04 13.07
C ASN A 174 -13.34 18.24 13.94
N SER A 175 -13.46 18.33 15.25
CA SER A 175 -12.64 17.53 16.17
C SER A 175 -13.48 16.91 17.27
N HIS A 176 -13.28 15.63 17.59
CA HIS A 176 -13.95 15.06 18.75
C HIS A 176 -13.55 15.82 20.00
N GLU A 177 -14.49 15.98 20.93
CA GLU A 177 -14.23 16.61 22.22
C GLU A 177 -13.08 15.89 22.96
N LYS A 178 -13.05 14.56 22.90
CA LYS A 178 -11.95 13.74 23.45
C LYS A 178 -10.59 14.02 22.79
N CYS A 179 -10.57 14.36 21.51
CA CYS A 179 -9.33 14.65 20.78
C CYS A 179 -8.82 16.06 21.10
N ALA A 180 -9.72 17.02 21.34
CA ALA A 180 -9.36 18.35 21.81
C ALA A 180 -8.87 18.36 23.27
N LYS A 181 -9.26 17.36 24.07
CA LYS A 181 -8.84 17.18 25.48
C LYS A 181 -7.56 16.34 25.65
N LEU A 182 -6.87 15.98 24.58
CA LEU A 182 -5.63 15.20 24.67
C LEU A 182 -4.53 16.04 25.34
N PRO A 183 -3.69 15.42 26.20
CA PRO A 183 -2.60 16.15 26.83
C PRO A 183 -1.57 16.59 25.78
N PHE A 184 -1.12 17.85 25.85
CA PHE A 184 -0.12 18.36 24.90
C PHE A 184 1.23 17.66 25.03
N LYS A 185 1.62 17.22 26.24
CA LYS A 185 2.84 16.46 26.50
C LYS A 185 2.52 15.07 27.04
N LEU A 186 3.20 14.06 26.52
CA LEU A 186 3.05 12.67 26.92
C LEU A 186 4.42 12.03 27.17
N ASN A 187 4.65 11.51 28.38
CA ASN A 187 5.78 10.63 28.66
C ASN A 187 5.44 9.22 28.18
N HIS A 188 6.23 8.67 27.27
CA HIS A 188 5.93 7.38 26.64
C HIS A 188 7.08 6.38 26.82
N VAL A 189 6.76 5.12 27.12
CA VAL A 189 7.76 4.08 27.43
C VAL A 189 8.75 3.80 26.28
N CYS A 190 8.29 3.93 25.03
CA CYS A 190 9.14 3.79 23.84
C CYS A 190 10.04 5.01 23.55
N HIS A 191 9.82 6.13 24.24
CA HIS A 191 10.63 7.33 24.08
C HIS A 191 10.84 8.06 25.41
N ARG A 192 11.83 7.61 26.19
CA ARG A 192 12.15 8.17 27.51
C ARG A 192 13.05 9.42 27.48
N LYS A 193 13.68 9.70 26.33
CA LYS A 193 14.66 10.79 26.22
C LYS A 193 13.99 12.16 26.36
N HIS A 194 12.82 12.33 25.76
CA HIS A 194 12.03 13.55 25.84
C HIS A 194 10.54 13.21 25.92
N PRO A 195 9.72 14.07 26.55
CA PRO A 195 8.27 14.00 26.42
C PRO A 195 7.89 14.13 24.93
N LEU A 196 6.94 13.33 24.48
CA LEU A 196 6.31 13.51 23.18
C LEU A 196 5.35 14.68 23.25
N VAL A 197 5.34 15.51 22.21
CA VAL A 197 4.38 16.61 22.06
C VAL A 197 3.31 16.21 21.07
N LEU A 198 2.07 16.61 21.34
CA LEU A 198 1.00 16.56 20.36
C LEU A 198 1.38 17.51 19.21
N GLN A 199 1.41 17.02 17.98
CA GLN A 199 1.80 17.81 16.81
C GLN A 199 1.22 17.23 15.52
N PHE A 200 1.43 17.93 14.41
CA PHE A 200 1.11 17.44 13.07
C PHE A 200 2.23 16.58 12.51
N ASN A 201 1.86 15.51 11.83
CA ASN A 201 2.83 14.70 11.09
C ASN A 201 3.17 15.33 9.72
N SER A 202 3.64 16.58 9.72
CA SER A 202 3.95 17.33 8.49
C SER A 202 5.07 16.69 7.66
N GLN A 203 5.93 15.89 8.28
CA GLN A 203 7.02 15.15 7.63
C GLN A 203 6.63 13.75 7.17
N TRP A 204 5.37 13.34 7.32
CA TRP A 204 4.87 12.02 6.90
C TRP A 204 5.71 10.86 7.47
N LEU A 205 6.17 11.03 8.72
CA LEU A 205 6.95 10.00 9.41
C LEU A 205 6.05 8.82 9.75
N SER A 206 6.56 7.60 9.56
CA SER A 206 5.83 6.41 9.97
C SER A 206 5.75 6.30 11.50
N CYS A 207 4.60 5.85 11.99
CA CYS A 207 4.38 5.56 13.40
C CYS A 207 5.37 4.48 13.85
N LYS A 208 6.14 4.75 14.91
CA LYS A 208 7.14 3.81 15.45
C LYS A 208 6.52 2.59 16.13
N ILE A 209 5.21 2.57 16.33
CA ILE A 209 4.49 1.44 16.94
C ILE A 209 3.86 0.53 15.88
N CYS A 210 3.03 1.07 14.98
CA CYS A 210 2.38 0.25 13.95
C CYS A 210 3.14 0.19 12.62
N GLY A 211 4.17 1.01 12.42
CA GLY A 211 4.94 1.08 11.18
C GLY A 211 4.23 1.81 10.03
N GLU A 212 2.97 2.19 10.21
CA GLU A 212 2.19 2.86 9.16
C GLU A 212 2.43 4.37 9.18
N THR A 213 2.51 4.96 7.99
CA THR A 213 2.32 6.40 7.79
C THR A 213 0.83 6.62 7.59
N ASN A 214 0.19 7.46 8.40
CA ASN A 214 -1.26 7.73 8.36
C ASN A 214 -1.82 7.77 6.92
N ARG A 215 -2.85 6.97 6.66
CA ARG A 215 -3.18 6.49 5.31
C ARG A 215 -3.92 7.46 4.40
N GLU A 216 -4.41 8.60 4.87
CA GLU A 216 -5.29 9.45 4.04
C GLU A 216 -5.10 10.97 4.24
N ALA A 217 -4.60 11.46 5.40
CA ALA A 217 -4.37 12.89 5.64
C ALA A 217 -3.58 13.20 6.94
N ILE A 218 -3.28 14.49 7.17
CA ILE A 218 -2.48 15.00 8.31
C ILE A 218 -3.34 15.03 9.59
N GLY A 219 -3.24 14.00 10.43
CA GLY A 219 -3.86 13.95 11.76
C GLY A 219 -2.94 14.39 12.89
N PHE A 220 -3.48 14.35 14.11
CA PHE A 220 -2.69 14.50 15.33
C PHE A 220 -1.83 13.26 15.58
N VAL A 221 -0.59 13.49 15.98
CA VAL A 221 0.34 12.46 16.43
C VAL A 221 1.06 12.94 17.69
N TYR A 222 1.54 12.01 18.49
CA TYR A 222 2.55 12.31 19.50
C TYR A 222 3.93 12.14 18.88
N GLY A 223 4.75 13.19 18.93
CA GLY A 223 6.08 13.12 18.34
C GLY A 223 7.15 13.90 19.09
N CYS A 224 8.38 13.61 18.71
CA CYS A 224 9.58 14.32 19.16
C CYS A 224 10.41 14.66 17.92
N SER A 225 10.35 15.92 17.50
CA SER A 225 11.04 16.43 16.31
C SER A 225 12.55 16.23 16.35
N PRO A 226 13.27 16.51 17.46
CA PRO A 226 14.72 16.24 17.55
C PRO A 226 15.08 14.76 17.34
N CYS A 227 14.19 13.84 17.73
CA CYS A 227 14.44 12.40 17.63
C CYS A 227 13.81 11.75 16.39
N LYS A 228 13.08 12.53 15.56
CA LYS A 228 12.27 12.02 14.44
C LYS A 228 11.40 10.82 14.86
N PHE A 229 10.81 10.93 16.04
CA PHE A 229 9.95 9.89 16.63
C PHE A 229 8.50 10.34 16.52
N VAL A 230 7.64 9.51 15.95
CA VAL A 230 6.20 9.78 15.79
C VAL A 230 5.43 8.52 16.14
N VAL A 231 4.32 8.67 16.86
CA VAL A 231 3.35 7.61 17.13
C VAL A 231 1.93 8.15 17.01
N HIS A 232 1.02 7.34 16.47
CA HIS A 232 -0.40 7.67 16.43
C HIS A 232 -0.97 7.80 17.84
N ILE A 233 -2.04 8.59 18.01
CA ILE A 233 -2.70 8.76 19.30
C ILE A 233 -3.15 7.41 19.87
N GLU A 234 -3.84 6.57 19.08
CA GLU A 234 -4.27 5.25 19.56
C GLU A 234 -3.09 4.34 19.90
N CYS A 235 -1.98 4.46 19.15
CA CYS A 235 -0.77 3.69 19.41
C CYS A 235 -0.08 4.13 20.71
N ALA A 236 -0.08 5.43 21.03
CA ALA A 236 0.48 5.96 22.25
C ALA A 236 -0.34 5.59 23.50
N SER A 237 -1.64 5.36 23.31
CA SER A 237 -2.57 4.91 24.36
C SER A 237 -2.61 3.39 24.55
N GLN A 238 -1.89 2.61 23.74
CA GLN A 238 -1.86 1.15 23.88
C GLN A 238 -1.15 0.73 25.18
N SER A 239 -1.79 -0.18 25.92
CA SER A 239 -1.19 -0.75 27.12
C SER A 239 0.02 -1.62 26.75
N PRO A 240 1.18 -1.47 27.42
CA PRO A 240 2.40 -2.25 27.18
C PRO A 240 2.29 -3.76 27.41
N LEU A 241 1.10 -4.30 27.72
CA LEU A 241 0.82 -5.72 27.99
C LEU A 241 -0.50 -6.17 27.34
N GLN A 242 -0.89 -5.53 26.24
CA GLN A 242 -2.08 -5.96 25.50
C GLN A 242 -1.90 -7.39 24.99
N VAL A 243 -2.91 -8.23 25.27
CA VAL A 243 -2.97 -9.62 24.82
C VAL A 243 -3.81 -9.67 23.55
N ILE A 244 -3.24 -10.18 22.45
CA ILE A 244 -3.90 -10.33 21.15
C ILE A 244 -4.07 -11.82 20.87
N LYS A 245 -5.30 -12.24 20.56
CA LYS A 245 -5.57 -13.58 20.03
C LYS A 245 -5.37 -13.55 18.52
N SER A 246 -4.61 -14.51 17.99
CA SER A 246 -4.50 -14.72 16.55
C SER A 246 -5.46 -15.81 16.12
N THR A 247 -5.98 -15.73 14.90
CA THR A 247 -6.71 -16.84 14.25
C THR A 247 -5.75 -17.89 13.69
N ASN A 248 -4.51 -17.51 13.43
CA ASN A 248 -3.51 -18.32 12.73
C ASN A 248 -2.49 -18.94 13.70
N HIS A 249 -2.56 -18.57 14.98
CA HIS A 249 -1.72 -19.10 16.04
C HIS A 249 -2.58 -19.34 17.28
N GLU A 250 -2.49 -20.55 17.84
CA GLU A 250 -3.35 -21.03 18.93
C GLU A 250 -3.16 -20.25 20.23
N HIS A 251 -1.93 -19.81 20.51
CA HIS A 251 -1.60 -19.08 21.73
C HIS A 251 -1.73 -17.57 21.53
N PRO A 252 -2.08 -16.82 22.59
CA PRO A 252 -2.13 -15.37 22.50
C PRO A 252 -0.72 -14.75 22.46
N PHE A 253 -0.61 -13.62 21.76
CA PHE A 253 0.60 -12.79 21.78
C PHE A 253 0.46 -11.66 22.79
N THR A 254 1.51 -11.42 23.58
CA THR A 254 1.64 -10.26 24.45
C THR A 254 2.49 -9.20 23.78
N LEU A 255 1.93 -8.00 23.66
CA LEU A 255 2.65 -6.80 23.23
C LEU A 255 3.74 -6.47 24.27
N PHE A 256 4.96 -6.22 23.80
CA PHE A 256 6.07 -5.72 24.59
C PHE A 256 6.68 -4.49 23.91
N LEU A 257 6.56 -3.33 24.56
CA LEU A 257 6.98 -2.03 24.05
C LEU A 257 8.38 -1.68 24.57
N ARG A 258 9.42 -2.02 23.81
CA ARG A 258 10.81 -1.68 24.16
C ARG A 258 11.64 -1.43 22.91
N LYS A 259 12.52 -0.43 22.99
CA LYS A 259 13.52 -0.14 21.94
C LYS A 259 14.67 -1.16 22.01
N VAL A 260 14.42 -2.36 21.50
CA VAL A 260 15.42 -3.42 21.32
C VAL A 260 15.28 -3.94 19.90
N PRO A 261 16.36 -3.98 19.09
CA PRO A 261 16.32 -4.65 17.79
C PRO A 261 16.15 -6.15 18.02
N PHE A 262 15.32 -6.79 17.20
CA PHE A 262 15.09 -8.22 17.24
C PHE A 262 14.88 -8.75 15.82
N THR A 263 15.22 -10.01 15.57
CA THR A 263 14.80 -10.67 14.33
C THR A 263 13.43 -11.28 14.54
N CYS A 264 12.48 -11.01 13.63
CA CYS A 264 11.14 -11.58 13.72
C CYS A 264 11.18 -13.06 13.34
N ASP A 265 10.77 -13.92 14.26
CA ASP A 265 10.81 -15.37 14.05
C ASP A 265 9.94 -15.82 12.88
N ALA A 266 8.88 -15.07 12.56
CA ALA A 266 7.96 -15.45 11.49
C ALA A 266 8.45 -15.08 10.08
N CYS A 267 9.34 -14.09 9.93
CA CYS A 267 9.70 -13.58 8.61
C CYS A 267 11.20 -13.32 8.40
N GLY A 268 12.03 -13.46 9.43
CA GLY A 268 13.49 -13.29 9.37
C GLY A 268 13.97 -11.83 9.24
N PHE A 269 13.08 -10.83 9.26
CA PHE A 269 13.46 -9.42 9.17
C PHE A 269 13.59 -8.75 10.54
N GLU A 270 14.49 -7.76 10.62
CA GLU A 270 14.68 -6.96 11.82
C GLU A 270 13.42 -6.14 12.16
N GLY A 271 12.92 -6.32 13.39
CA GLY A 271 11.89 -5.50 14.00
C GLY A 271 12.48 -4.51 15.00
N ASN A 272 11.75 -3.41 15.22
CA ASN A 272 12.20 -2.34 16.12
C ASN A 272 11.02 -1.76 16.91
N HIS A 273 11.25 -1.42 18.18
CA HIS A 273 10.34 -0.74 19.14
C HIS A 273 9.12 -1.54 19.63
N VAL A 274 8.56 -2.43 18.81
CA VAL A 274 7.34 -3.17 19.13
C VAL A 274 7.52 -4.65 18.84
N VAL A 275 7.32 -5.42 19.89
CA VAL A 275 7.52 -6.86 19.89
C VAL A 275 6.21 -7.53 20.28
N TYR A 276 5.82 -8.58 19.58
CA TYR A 276 4.75 -9.48 20.00
C TYR A 276 5.34 -10.81 20.36
N THR A 277 5.16 -11.21 21.61
CA THR A 277 5.77 -12.42 22.16
C THR A 277 4.70 -13.45 22.46
N CYS A 278 4.91 -14.69 22.04
CA CYS A 278 4.14 -15.83 22.51
C CYS A 278 4.99 -16.59 23.52
N GLY A 279 4.63 -16.51 24.80
CA GLY A 279 5.39 -17.17 25.86
C GLY A 279 5.36 -18.70 25.76
N THR A 280 4.26 -19.28 25.25
CA THR A 280 4.13 -20.74 25.13
C THR A 280 5.00 -21.33 24.03
N CYS A 281 5.06 -20.66 22.87
CA CYS A 281 5.87 -21.11 21.75
C CYS A 281 7.28 -20.51 21.74
N ASN A 282 7.58 -19.60 22.67
CA ASN A 282 8.85 -18.88 22.74
C ASN A 282 9.23 -18.19 21.43
N ILE A 283 8.26 -17.52 20.77
CA ILE A 283 8.47 -16.78 19.53
C ILE A 283 8.21 -15.28 19.70
N ILE A 284 8.91 -14.49 18.90
CA ILE A 284 8.99 -13.04 18.90
C ILE A 284 8.74 -12.55 17.47
N ILE A 285 7.64 -11.83 17.25
CA ILE A 285 7.20 -11.46 15.90
C ILE A 285 6.79 -9.98 15.76
N HIS A 286 6.76 -9.48 14.53
CA HIS A 286 6.17 -8.18 14.22
C HIS A 286 4.65 -8.20 14.37
N LYS A 287 4.03 -7.01 14.54
CA LYS A 287 2.57 -6.85 14.53
C LYS A 287 1.91 -7.50 13.30
N ASN A 288 2.45 -7.19 12.12
CA ASN A 288 1.90 -7.67 10.85
C ASN A 288 2.13 -9.17 10.64
N CYS A 289 3.06 -9.75 11.39
CA CYS A 289 3.34 -11.19 11.35
C CYS A 289 2.33 -12.01 12.17
N ILE A 290 1.59 -11.41 13.11
CA ILE A 290 0.53 -12.08 13.88
C ILE A 290 -0.57 -12.63 12.96
N SER A 291 -0.88 -11.86 11.92
CA SER A 291 -1.90 -12.17 10.91
C SER A 291 -1.33 -12.86 9.67
N LEU A 292 -0.09 -13.37 9.71
CA LEU A 292 0.46 -14.12 8.59
C LEU A 292 -0.42 -15.35 8.33
N PRO A 293 -0.88 -15.55 7.09
CA PRO A 293 -1.67 -16.73 6.75
C PRO A 293 -0.86 -18.02 6.99
N ARG A 294 -1.51 -19.05 7.55
CA ARG A 294 -0.85 -20.35 7.71
C ARG A 294 -0.68 -21.06 6.38
N ILE A 295 -1.67 -20.97 5.49
CA ILE A 295 -1.68 -21.63 4.19
C ILE A 295 -2.03 -20.62 3.12
N ILE A 296 -1.21 -20.59 2.06
CA ILE A 296 -1.46 -19.76 0.88
C ILE A 296 -1.36 -20.58 -0.40
N LYS A 297 -2.10 -20.15 -1.41
CA LYS A 297 -1.92 -20.57 -2.81
C LYS A 297 -1.25 -19.41 -3.54
N SER A 298 0.03 -19.56 -3.87
CA SER A 298 0.79 -18.53 -4.60
C SER A 298 0.67 -18.73 -6.11
N LYS A 299 0.69 -17.65 -6.89
CA LYS A 299 0.83 -17.75 -8.35
C LYS A 299 2.23 -18.19 -8.79
N TRP A 300 3.21 -18.14 -7.89
CA TRP A 300 4.58 -18.60 -8.14
C TRP A 300 4.73 -20.11 -8.07
N HIS A 301 3.75 -20.82 -7.52
CA HIS A 301 3.84 -22.25 -7.32
C HIS A 301 2.47 -22.94 -7.40
N ASP A 302 2.44 -24.10 -8.04
CA ASP A 302 1.18 -24.79 -8.30
C ASP A 302 0.57 -25.47 -7.07
N HIS A 303 1.37 -25.80 -6.05
CA HIS A 303 0.85 -26.34 -4.80
C HIS A 303 0.60 -25.26 -3.74
N ARG A 304 -0.19 -25.65 -2.73
CA ARG A 304 -0.33 -24.86 -1.50
C ARG A 304 1.01 -24.78 -0.77
N LEU A 305 1.30 -23.59 -0.25
CA LEU A 305 2.48 -23.32 0.57
C LEU A 305 2.04 -23.20 2.03
N LEU A 306 2.75 -23.89 2.92
CA LEU A 306 2.54 -23.82 4.36
C LEU A 306 3.60 -22.91 4.98
N HIS A 307 3.17 -21.98 5.83
CA HIS A 307 4.08 -21.26 6.71
C HIS A 307 4.57 -22.21 7.80
N THR A 308 5.87 -22.45 7.85
CA THR A 308 6.50 -23.36 8.81
C THR A 308 7.77 -22.74 9.40
N TYR A 309 8.07 -23.12 10.64
CA TYR A 309 9.30 -22.79 11.35
C TYR A 309 10.26 -23.99 11.40
N PHE A 310 9.76 -25.18 11.08
CA PHE A 310 10.52 -26.42 11.16
C PHE A 310 10.47 -27.11 9.81
N HIS A 311 11.65 -27.40 9.28
CA HIS A 311 11.83 -28.11 8.03
C HIS A 311 12.48 -29.47 8.35
N HIS A 312 11.81 -30.57 7.98
CA HIS A 312 12.40 -31.91 8.06
C HIS A 312 13.24 -32.17 6.81
N ILE A 313 14.30 -31.38 6.62
CA ILE A 313 15.26 -31.58 5.53
C ILE A 313 16.39 -32.41 6.12
N GLU A 314 16.44 -33.70 5.76
CA GLU A 314 17.46 -34.63 6.26
C GLU A 314 18.86 -34.32 5.70
N ASP A 315 18.90 -33.63 4.56
CA ASP A 315 20.13 -33.15 3.94
C ASP A 315 20.40 -31.70 4.37
N PHE A 316 21.61 -31.41 4.88
CA PHE A 316 22.06 -30.05 5.24
C PHE A 316 22.23 -29.10 4.02
N GLY A 317 21.46 -29.30 2.95
CA GLY A 317 21.50 -28.51 1.73
C GLY A 317 20.89 -27.12 1.94
N VAL A 318 21.57 -26.12 1.40
CA VAL A 318 21.07 -24.74 1.34
C VAL A 318 19.87 -24.68 0.40
N LEU A 319 18.71 -24.22 0.90
CA LEU A 319 17.54 -23.98 0.07
C LEU A 319 17.44 -22.50 -0.31
N ASN A 320 17.35 -22.24 -1.62
CA ASN A 320 17.20 -20.89 -2.16
C ASN A 320 15.73 -20.58 -2.44
N CYS A 321 15.31 -19.36 -2.14
CA CYS A 321 13.96 -18.90 -2.44
C CYS A 321 13.71 -18.89 -3.94
N MET A 322 12.59 -19.48 -4.38
CA MET A 322 12.25 -19.59 -5.81
C MET A 322 12.00 -18.23 -6.50
N ILE A 323 11.80 -17.14 -5.74
CA ILE A 323 11.49 -15.80 -6.26
C ILE A 323 12.75 -14.94 -6.40
N CYS A 324 13.57 -14.84 -5.35
CA CYS A 324 14.78 -14.00 -5.35
C CYS A 324 16.07 -14.78 -5.61
N HIS A 325 16.03 -16.11 -5.55
CA HIS A 325 17.19 -16.99 -5.72
C HIS A 325 18.32 -16.72 -4.72
N ASP A 326 17.95 -16.19 -3.55
CA ASP A 326 18.83 -16.04 -2.39
C ASP A 326 18.50 -17.11 -1.35
N GLU A 327 19.49 -17.46 -0.54
CA GLU A 327 19.35 -18.43 0.54
C GLU A 327 18.25 -18.03 1.53
N VAL A 328 17.44 -19.01 1.92
CA VAL A 328 16.43 -18.84 2.98
C VAL A 328 17.06 -19.28 4.29
N ASP A 329 17.15 -18.32 5.22
CA ASP A 329 17.51 -18.63 6.60
C ASP A 329 16.38 -19.44 7.26
N THR A 330 16.65 -20.72 7.49
CA THR A 330 15.70 -21.68 8.05
C THR A 330 15.64 -21.66 9.57
N GLU A 331 16.42 -20.80 10.24
CA GLU A 331 16.22 -20.47 11.65
C GLU A 331 14.90 -19.71 11.87
N TYR A 332 14.37 -19.10 10.81
CA TYR A 332 13.12 -18.32 10.83
C TYR A 332 12.04 -18.93 9.94
N GLY A 333 10.81 -18.47 10.15
CA GLY A 333 9.62 -18.91 9.43
C GLY A 333 9.71 -18.63 7.94
N SER A 334 9.30 -19.61 7.14
CA SER A 334 9.28 -19.54 5.68
C SER A 334 8.02 -20.22 5.11
N TYR A 335 7.74 -19.99 3.83
CA TYR A 335 6.69 -20.75 3.14
C TYR A 335 7.32 -21.90 2.36
N TYR A 336 6.79 -23.10 2.57
CA TYR A 336 7.36 -24.33 2.04
C TYR A 336 6.29 -25.23 1.40
N CYS A 337 6.69 -25.90 0.31
CA CYS A 337 5.92 -26.99 -0.28
C CYS A 337 6.68 -28.31 -0.09
N SER A 338 6.10 -29.25 0.68
CA SER A 338 6.69 -30.57 0.89
C SER A 338 6.66 -31.46 -0.35
N LYS A 339 5.63 -31.33 -1.21
CA LYS A 339 5.49 -32.12 -2.44
C LYS A 339 6.60 -31.83 -3.45
N CYS A 340 6.99 -30.56 -3.58
CA CYS A 340 7.98 -30.11 -4.55
C CYS A 340 9.35 -29.77 -3.96
N ASN A 341 9.50 -29.81 -2.64
CA ASN A 341 10.71 -29.39 -1.93
C ASN A 341 11.17 -27.97 -2.32
N VAL A 342 10.23 -27.02 -2.38
CA VAL A 342 10.51 -25.61 -2.72
C VAL A 342 10.23 -24.68 -1.54
N ILE A 343 11.08 -23.67 -1.36
CA ILE A 343 11.02 -22.72 -0.26
C ILE A 343 10.88 -21.27 -0.74
N PHE A 344 10.27 -20.43 0.09
CA PHE A 344 10.06 -19.01 -0.17
C PHE A 344 10.29 -18.20 1.11
N HIS A 345 11.03 -17.08 1.01
CA HIS A 345 10.97 -16.08 2.07
C HIS A 345 9.54 -15.56 2.22
N VAL A 346 9.10 -15.34 3.46
CA VAL A 346 7.77 -14.78 3.74
C VAL A 346 7.55 -13.48 2.98
N HIS A 347 8.49 -12.55 3.05
CA HIS A 347 8.34 -11.27 2.38
C HIS A 347 8.26 -11.39 0.86
N CYS A 348 9.00 -12.32 0.23
CA CYS A 348 8.99 -12.48 -1.22
C CYS A 348 7.61 -12.91 -1.76
N VAL A 349 6.94 -13.82 -1.05
CA VAL A 349 5.62 -14.32 -1.45
C VAL A 349 4.47 -13.42 -0.99
N THR A 350 4.62 -12.70 0.13
CA THR A 350 3.57 -11.79 0.64
C THR A 350 3.71 -10.34 0.18
N GLU A 351 4.75 -10.00 -0.60
CA GLU A 351 5.01 -8.63 -1.07
C GLU A 351 3.80 -8.04 -1.83
N ASP A 352 3.19 -8.83 -2.71
CA ASP A 352 2.01 -8.45 -3.48
C ASP A 352 0.81 -9.30 -3.06
N LYS A 353 -0.19 -8.66 -2.46
CA LYS A 353 -1.45 -9.30 -2.04
C LYS A 353 -2.25 -9.91 -3.19
N ARG A 354 -1.97 -9.54 -4.45
CA ARG A 354 -2.61 -10.14 -5.64
C ARG A 354 -1.91 -11.40 -6.12
N SER A 355 -0.72 -11.70 -5.58
CA SER A 355 0.11 -12.84 -5.98
C SER A 355 -0.17 -14.12 -5.19
N TYR A 356 -1.05 -14.07 -4.18
CA TYR A 356 -1.47 -15.23 -3.41
C TYR A 356 -2.91 -15.12 -2.94
N ALA A 357 -3.54 -16.26 -2.69
CA ALA A 357 -4.82 -16.37 -1.99
C ALA A 357 -4.64 -17.10 -0.66
N VAL A 358 -5.38 -16.70 0.36
CA VAL A 358 -5.43 -17.39 1.67
C VAL A 358 -6.42 -18.54 1.57
N VAL A 359 -6.02 -19.73 1.99
CA VAL A 359 -6.83 -20.96 1.86
C VAL A 359 -6.98 -21.62 3.23
N SER A 360 -8.16 -22.16 3.55
CA SER A 360 -8.41 -22.99 4.75
C SER A 360 -8.16 -24.47 4.46
N LEU A 361 -7.84 -25.26 5.50
CA LEU A 361 -7.68 -26.71 5.40
C LEU A 361 -8.97 -27.43 4.95
N GLU A 362 -10.13 -26.83 5.23
CA GLU A 362 -11.46 -27.43 4.99
C GLU A 362 -11.87 -27.51 3.50
N ASN A 363 -11.10 -26.87 2.61
CA ASN A 363 -11.29 -27.03 1.17
C ASN A 363 -10.37 -28.16 0.65
N GLU A 364 -10.75 -29.41 0.88
CA GLU A 364 -10.38 -30.54 0.00
C GLU A 364 -11.21 -30.33 -1.28
N ASP A 365 -10.67 -29.84 -2.39
CA ASP A 365 -9.82 -30.57 -3.32
C ASP A 365 -8.84 -29.62 -4.04
N GLU A 366 -7.65 -30.10 -4.37
CA GLU A 366 -6.87 -29.48 -5.45
C GLU A 366 -7.69 -29.67 -6.74
N ILE A 367 -8.34 -28.62 -7.26
CA ILE A 367 -8.91 -28.69 -8.61
C ILE A 367 -7.72 -28.96 -9.53
N PRO A 368 -7.60 -30.16 -10.14
CA PRO A 368 -6.55 -30.39 -11.11
C PRO A 368 -6.87 -29.47 -12.27
N TYR A 369 -6.01 -28.50 -12.58
CA TYR A 369 -6.17 -27.74 -13.81
C TYR A 369 -6.36 -28.74 -14.94
N GLU A 370 -7.45 -28.60 -15.68
CA GLU A 370 -7.84 -29.58 -16.69
C GLU A 370 -6.67 -29.80 -17.66
N SER A 371 -6.19 -31.04 -17.77
CA SER A 371 -5.05 -31.36 -18.63
C SER A 371 -5.38 -31.05 -20.10
N SER A 372 -4.42 -30.52 -20.85
CA SER A 372 -4.51 -30.38 -22.31
C SER A 372 -4.53 -31.73 -23.03
N ILE A 373 -4.05 -32.78 -22.36
CA ILE A 373 -3.85 -34.11 -22.92
C ILE A 373 -4.66 -35.17 -22.19
N THR A 374 -5.09 -36.16 -22.96
CA THR A 374 -5.48 -37.47 -22.44
C THR A 374 -4.44 -38.48 -22.88
N VAL A 375 -3.76 -39.10 -21.92
CA VAL A 375 -2.75 -40.13 -22.18
C VAL A 375 -3.45 -41.41 -22.65
N LEU A 376 -3.01 -41.96 -23.78
CA LEU A 376 -3.53 -43.21 -24.33
C LEU A 376 -2.57 -44.38 -24.11
N GLU A 377 -1.27 -44.14 -24.25
CA GLU A 377 -0.21 -45.13 -24.07
C GLU A 377 0.96 -44.48 -23.32
N SER A 378 1.67 -45.26 -22.50
CA SER A 378 2.86 -44.82 -21.77
C SER A 378 3.94 -45.89 -21.83
N ASN A 379 5.21 -45.49 -21.71
CA ASN A 379 6.32 -46.42 -21.61
C ASN A 379 6.52 -46.91 -20.15
N ASP A 380 7.44 -47.84 -19.95
CA ASP A 380 7.75 -48.42 -18.63
C ASP A 380 8.27 -47.38 -17.61
N ALA A 381 8.74 -46.22 -18.08
CA ALA A 381 9.15 -45.09 -17.25
C ALA A 381 7.99 -44.14 -16.88
N GLY A 382 6.75 -44.45 -17.31
CA GLY A 382 5.56 -43.64 -17.07
C GLY A 382 5.42 -42.43 -18.00
N GLU A 383 6.23 -42.32 -19.05
CA GLU A 383 6.16 -41.22 -20.01
C GLU A 383 5.10 -41.49 -21.09
N ALA A 384 4.25 -40.51 -21.36
CA ALA A 384 3.20 -40.62 -22.36
C ALA A 384 3.79 -40.73 -23.78
N THR A 385 3.59 -41.86 -24.44
CA THR A 385 4.07 -42.11 -25.81
C THR A 385 3.01 -41.76 -26.85
N LYS A 386 1.74 -41.75 -26.45
CA LYS A 386 0.61 -41.42 -27.32
C LYS A 386 -0.45 -40.66 -26.55
N ILE A 387 -0.91 -39.54 -27.13
CA ILE A 387 -1.84 -38.63 -26.48
C ILE A 387 -2.97 -38.21 -27.42
N LYS A 388 -4.14 -37.89 -26.84
CA LYS A 388 -5.12 -36.99 -27.46
C LYS A 388 -4.85 -35.58 -26.97
N HIS A 389 -4.68 -34.64 -27.87
CA HIS A 389 -4.48 -33.23 -27.54
C HIS A 389 -5.76 -32.44 -27.82
N PHE A 390 -6.19 -31.57 -26.90
CA PHE A 390 -7.49 -30.88 -27.01
C PHE A 390 -7.68 -30.08 -28.31
N ASN A 391 -6.59 -29.55 -28.87
CA ASN A 391 -6.61 -28.72 -30.08
C ASN A 391 -6.29 -29.48 -31.37
N HIS A 392 -6.17 -30.80 -31.33
CA HIS A 392 -5.88 -31.58 -32.52
C HIS A 392 -6.71 -32.87 -32.57
N ILE A 393 -7.35 -33.12 -33.71
CA ILE A 393 -8.32 -34.21 -33.87
C ILE A 393 -7.66 -35.60 -33.90
N HIS A 394 -6.41 -35.70 -34.35
CA HIS A 394 -5.67 -36.95 -34.42
C HIS A 394 -4.88 -37.19 -33.13
N ASN A 395 -4.57 -38.45 -32.86
CA ASN A 395 -3.66 -38.80 -31.77
C ASN A 395 -2.23 -38.37 -32.15
N LEU A 396 -1.51 -37.80 -31.19
CA LEU A 396 -0.11 -37.44 -31.37
C LEU A 396 0.80 -38.50 -30.76
N MET A 397 1.89 -38.79 -31.44
CA MET A 397 2.90 -39.76 -31.02
C MET A 397 4.17 -39.02 -30.58
N LEU A 398 4.73 -39.44 -29.46
CA LEU A 398 6.01 -38.94 -28.98
C LEU A 398 7.13 -39.44 -29.91
N SER A 399 7.92 -38.51 -30.42
CA SER A 399 9.08 -38.81 -31.26
C SER A 399 10.37 -38.30 -30.59
N PRO A 400 11.43 -39.11 -30.55
CA PRO A 400 12.73 -38.66 -30.06
C PRO A 400 13.34 -37.64 -31.03
N PHE A 401 14.04 -36.64 -30.50
CA PHE A 401 14.76 -35.68 -31.33
C PHE A 401 16.08 -36.28 -31.82
N VAL A 402 16.21 -36.53 -33.13
CA VAL A 402 17.41 -37.13 -33.76
C VAL A 402 18.24 -36.10 -34.55
N GLY A 403 17.89 -34.80 -34.47
CA GLY A 403 18.60 -33.70 -35.13
C GLY A 403 17.97 -33.21 -36.45
N ARG A 404 18.08 -31.89 -36.67
CA ARG A 404 17.53 -31.06 -37.79
C ARG A 404 16.20 -31.52 -38.38
N TYR A 405 15.11 -31.20 -37.69
CA TYR A 405 13.80 -31.05 -38.31
C TYR A 405 13.64 -29.61 -38.80
N GLU A 406 13.33 -29.42 -40.07
CA GLU A 406 12.98 -28.10 -40.63
C GLU A 406 11.56 -27.66 -40.23
N ASN A 407 10.76 -28.58 -39.69
CA ASN A 407 9.39 -28.30 -39.30
C ASN A 407 9.35 -27.44 -38.03
N GLY A 408 8.48 -26.43 -38.06
CA GLY A 408 8.17 -25.59 -36.90
C GLY A 408 7.18 -26.27 -35.96
N CYS A 409 7.23 -25.89 -34.69
CA CYS A 409 6.21 -26.22 -33.70
C CYS A 409 4.97 -25.33 -33.92
N ASP A 410 3.79 -25.93 -34.09
CA ASP A 410 2.52 -25.20 -34.25
C ASP A 410 2.14 -24.38 -33.01
N GLY A 411 2.68 -24.74 -31.84
CA GLY A 411 2.42 -24.06 -30.58
C GLY A 411 3.20 -22.76 -30.40
N CYS A 412 4.46 -22.70 -30.88
CA CYS A 412 5.35 -21.55 -30.65
C CYS A 412 5.95 -20.93 -31.92
N LEU A 413 5.74 -21.57 -33.08
CA LEU A 413 6.29 -21.20 -34.40
C LEU A 413 7.83 -21.24 -34.49
N LEU A 414 8.50 -21.86 -33.51
CA LEU A 414 9.95 -22.07 -33.53
C LEU A 414 10.30 -23.48 -34.05
N PRO A 415 11.50 -23.67 -34.63
CA PRO A 415 11.97 -25.00 -35.02
C PRO A 415 11.94 -26.00 -33.85
N ILE A 416 11.66 -27.27 -34.17
CA ILE A 416 11.79 -28.35 -33.19
C ILE A 416 13.26 -28.48 -32.75
N SER A 417 13.48 -28.46 -31.44
CA SER A 417 14.81 -28.43 -30.81
C SER A 417 14.98 -29.44 -29.67
N GLY A 418 14.01 -30.32 -29.48
CA GLY A 418 13.96 -31.33 -28.42
C GLY A 418 12.80 -32.30 -28.63
N PRO A 419 12.46 -33.14 -27.62
CA PRO A 419 11.35 -34.09 -27.72
C PRO A 419 10.04 -33.42 -28.13
N PHE A 420 9.30 -34.05 -29.03
CA PHE A 420 8.11 -33.47 -29.63
C PHE A 420 7.04 -34.54 -29.89
N TYR A 421 5.79 -34.09 -29.94
CA TYR A 421 4.66 -34.87 -30.39
C TYR A 421 4.35 -34.52 -31.84
N SER A 422 4.13 -35.54 -32.67
CA SER A 422 3.78 -35.38 -34.08
C SER A 422 2.55 -36.18 -34.46
N CYS A 423 1.78 -35.66 -35.41
CA CYS A 423 0.69 -36.40 -36.04
C CYS A 423 1.21 -37.22 -37.23
N SER A 424 0.76 -38.47 -37.38
CA SER A 424 1.07 -39.31 -38.54
C SER A 424 0.21 -39.00 -39.77
N PHE A 425 -0.87 -38.23 -39.61
CA PHE A 425 -1.87 -37.97 -40.66
C PHE A 425 -1.81 -36.55 -41.23
N CYS A 426 -1.11 -35.63 -40.58
CA CYS A 426 -0.96 -34.25 -41.03
C CYS A 426 0.33 -33.62 -40.49
N ASP A 427 0.73 -32.50 -41.09
CA ASP A 427 1.90 -31.71 -40.67
C ASP A 427 1.59 -30.90 -39.40
N PHE A 428 1.43 -31.61 -38.27
CA PHE A 428 1.21 -31.00 -36.96
C PHE A 428 2.25 -31.50 -35.95
N PHE A 429 2.98 -30.55 -35.36
CA PHE A 429 4.12 -30.77 -34.49
C PHE A 429 4.05 -29.86 -33.25
N LEU A 430 4.21 -30.42 -32.05
CA LEU A 430 4.32 -29.66 -30.80
C LEU A 430 5.54 -30.10 -30.01
N HIS A 431 6.33 -29.17 -29.47
CA HIS A 431 7.30 -29.54 -28.44
C HIS A 431 6.57 -30.21 -27.29
N LYS A 432 7.16 -31.27 -26.71
CA LYS A 432 6.58 -32.03 -25.60
C LYS A 432 6.09 -31.12 -24.48
N ALA A 433 6.94 -30.16 -24.09
CA ALA A 433 6.65 -29.19 -23.05
C ALA A 433 5.44 -28.28 -23.35
N TYR A 434 5.11 -28.03 -24.62
CA TYR A 434 3.93 -27.24 -25.01
C TYR A 434 2.67 -28.09 -25.08
N ALA A 435 2.78 -29.33 -25.55
CA ALA A 435 1.65 -30.26 -25.59
C ALA A 435 1.12 -30.57 -24.17
N GLU A 436 2.01 -30.70 -23.19
CA GLU A 436 1.70 -31.06 -21.81
C GLU A 436 1.30 -29.87 -20.90
N LEU A 437 1.14 -28.66 -21.47
CA LEU A 437 0.70 -27.48 -20.71
C LEU A 437 -0.77 -27.60 -20.26
N PRO A 438 -1.14 -27.24 -19.02
CA PRO A 438 -2.52 -27.33 -18.58
C PRO A 438 -3.44 -26.37 -19.35
N LYS A 439 -4.72 -26.72 -19.54
CA LYS A 439 -5.68 -25.82 -20.21
C LYS A 439 -5.90 -24.52 -19.46
N MET A 440 -5.73 -24.54 -18.14
CA MET A 440 -5.86 -23.38 -17.27
C MET A 440 -4.58 -23.21 -16.47
N LYS A 441 -4.10 -21.98 -16.32
CA LYS A 441 -2.87 -21.70 -15.57
C LYS A 441 -2.96 -20.38 -14.82
N ASP A 442 -2.53 -20.40 -13.56
CA ASP A 442 -2.25 -19.18 -12.82
C ASP A 442 -0.88 -18.64 -13.21
N VAL A 443 -0.85 -17.42 -13.74
CA VAL A 443 0.37 -16.80 -14.23
C VAL A 443 0.76 -15.65 -13.31
N TRP A 444 1.87 -15.77 -12.59
CA TRP A 444 2.28 -14.79 -11.56
C TRP A 444 2.55 -13.39 -12.10
N HIS A 445 2.99 -13.27 -13.35
CA HIS A 445 3.24 -11.98 -14.01
C HIS A 445 1.96 -11.33 -14.56
N HIS A 446 0.79 -11.97 -14.38
CA HIS A 446 -0.50 -11.42 -14.71
C HIS A 446 -1.28 -10.98 -13.45
N LEU A 447 -1.77 -9.75 -13.45
CA LEU A 447 -2.33 -9.10 -12.25
C LEU A 447 -3.77 -9.50 -11.90
N CYS A 448 -4.57 -10.00 -12.86
CA CYS A 448 -5.94 -10.43 -12.57
C CYS A 448 -5.95 -11.71 -11.73
N GLN A 449 -6.97 -11.89 -10.89
CA GLN A 449 -7.12 -13.09 -10.08
C GLN A 449 -7.72 -14.27 -10.85
N GLU A 450 -8.25 -14.03 -12.06
CA GLU A 450 -8.77 -15.08 -12.92
C GLU A 450 -7.62 -15.92 -13.55
N PRO A 451 -7.79 -17.25 -13.65
CA PRO A 451 -6.85 -18.11 -14.36
C PRO A 451 -6.83 -17.78 -15.86
N LEU A 452 -5.70 -18.05 -16.51
CA LEU A 452 -5.61 -17.90 -17.96
C LEU A 452 -5.94 -19.22 -18.65
N VAL A 453 -6.66 -19.15 -19.76
CA VAL A 453 -7.09 -20.31 -20.57
C VAL A 453 -6.18 -20.44 -21.80
N LEU A 454 -5.76 -21.66 -22.10
CA LEU A 454 -4.98 -21.99 -23.29
C LEU A 454 -5.88 -21.88 -24.54
N ILE A 455 -5.50 -21.01 -25.46
CA ILE A 455 -6.19 -20.73 -26.73
C ILE A 455 -5.24 -20.95 -27.91
N SER A 456 -5.83 -21.17 -29.09
CA SER A 456 -5.16 -21.28 -30.38
C SER A 456 -5.86 -20.42 -31.44
N ASP A 457 -5.23 -20.32 -32.62
CA ASP A 457 -5.88 -19.92 -33.89
C ASP A 457 -6.41 -18.48 -33.96
N LYS A 458 -5.76 -17.55 -33.25
CA LYS A 458 -6.03 -16.09 -33.35
C LYS A 458 -4.72 -15.33 -33.41
N ALA A 459 -4.63 -14.31 -34.26
CA ALA A 459 -3.53 -13.35 -34.21
C ALA A 459 -3.66 -12.46 -32.97
N PHE A 460 -2.57 -12.30 -32.21
CA PHE A 460 -2.57 -11.50 -30.99
C PHE A 460 -1.24 -10.82 -30.72
N LYS A 461 -1.28 -9.74 -29.93
CA LYS A 461 -0.09 -9.12 -29.35
C LYS A 461 0.13 -9.67 -27.93
N CYS A 462 1.32 -10.20 -27.68
CA CYS A 462 1.69 -10.70 -26.36
C CYS A 462 1.91 -9.54 -25.38
N LEU A 463 1.36 -9.62 -24.17
CA LEU A 463 1.54 -8.60 -23.12
C LEU A 463 3.00 -8.46 -22.68
N GLU A 464 3.74 -9.57 -22.60
CA GLU A 464 5.07 -9.61 -21.99
C GLU A 464 6.21 -9.24 -22.94
N CYS A 465 6.15 -9.70 -24.19
CA CYS A 465 7.20 -9.41 -25.18
C CYS A 465 6.76 -8.47 -26.30
N LEU A 466 5.51 -8.01 -26.29
CA LEU A 466 4.93 -7.06 -27.25
C LEU A 466 4.95 -7.51 -28.72
N ASN A 467 5.40 -8.73 -29.01
CA ASN A 467 5.42 -9.31 -30.34
C ASN A 467 4.03 -9.81 -30.75
N LEU A 468 3.80 -9.82 -32.07
CA LEU A 468 2.61 -10.40 -32.69
C LEU A 468 2.84 -11.89 -32.94
N TYR A 469 1.91 -12.72 -32.48
CA TYR A 469 1.93 -14.16 -32.68
C TYR A 469 0.64 -14.62 -33.35
N ASN A 470 0.74 -15.71 -34.11
CA ASN A 470 -0.40 -16.49 -34.59
C ASN A 470 -0.17 -17.95 -34.19
N ALA A 471 -0.14 -18.18 -32.87
CA ALA A 471 0.26 -19.44 -32.25
C ALA A 471 -0.56 -19.66 -30.98
N PHE A 472 -0.20 -20.65 -30.17
CA PHE A 472 -0.88 -20.86 -28.90
C PHE A 472 -0.59 -19.73 -27.90
N ALA A 473 -1.57 -19.43 -27.06
CA ALA A 473 -1.47 -18.38 -26.05
C ALA A 473 -2.28 -18.73 -24.81
N TYR A 474 -1.94 -18.12 -23.69
CA TYR A 474 -2.82 -18.05 -22.53
C TYR A 474 -3.58 -16.73 -22.55
N GLU A 475 -4.91 -16.79 -22.50
CA GLU A 475 -5.81 -15.64 -22.45
C GLU A 475 -6.48 -15.53 -21.08
N CYS A 476 -6.45 -14.35 -20.47
CA CYS A 476 -7.17 -14.10 -19.22
C CYS A 476 -8.67 -13.95 -19.49
N SER A 477 -9.50 -14.77 -18.83
CA SER A 477 -10.97 -14.69 -18.97
C SER A 477 -11.59 -13.39 -18.47
N GLY A 478 -10.91 -12.67 -17.58
CA GLY A 478 -11.42 -11.43 -16.99
C GLY A 478 -11.06 -10.15 -17.76
N CYS A 479 -9.89 -10.09 -18.41
CA CYS A 479 -9.41 -8.87 -19.09
C CYS A 479 -8.94 -9.09 -20.52
N GLU A 480 -9.09 -10.30 -21.06
CA GLU A 480 -8.80 -10.68 -22.45
C GLU A 480 -7.34 -10.49 -22.90
N THR A 481 -6.42 -10.19 -21.95
CA THR A 481 -5.00 -10.09 -22.23
C THR A 481 -4.42 -11.45 -22.57
N LYS A 482 -3.53 -11.48 -23.57
CA LYS A 482 -2.93 -12.71 -24.09
C LYS A 482 -1.43 -12.72 -23.86
N ILE A 483 -0.91 -13.88 -23.43
CA ILE A 483 0.51 -14.11 -23.20
C ILE A 483 0.93 -15.32 -24.05
N CYS A 484 1.96 -15.16 -24.88
CA CYS A 484 2.44 -16.26 -25.72
C CYS A 484 3.09 -17.35 -24.87
N LEU A 485 3.05 -18.60 -25.35
CA LEU A 485 3.62 -19.74 -24.61
C LEU A 485 5.10 -19.55 -24.25
N GLN A 486 5.88 -18.94 -25.15
CA GLN A 486 7.29 -18.68 -24.90
C GLN A 486 7.49 -17.81 -23.66
N CYS A 487 6.72 -16.73 -23.49
CA CYS A 487 6.80 -15.87 -22.31
C CYS A 487 6.30 -16.59 -21.04
N VAL A 488 5.23 -17.38 -21.14
CA VAL A 488 4.72 -18.17 -20.01
C VAL A 488 5.77 -19.18 -19.52
N ILE A 489 6.44 -19.88 -20.43
CA ILE A 489 7.52 -20.81 -20.06
C ILE A 489 8.74 -20.06 -19.57
N ALA A 490 9.20 -19.03 -20.28
CA ALA A 490 10.37 -18.24 -19.90
C ALA A 490 10.26 -17.72 -18.46
N LEU A 491 9.09 -17.18 -18.12
CA LEU A 491 8.79 -16.60 -16.82
C LEU A 491 8.28 -17.62 -15.80
N THR A 492 8.06 -18.88 -16.16
CA THR A 492 7.77 -19.91 -15.14
C THR A 492 8.97 -19.96 -14.17
N PRO A 493 8.78 -19.96 -12.84
CA PRO A 493 9.89 -19.84 -11.91
C PRO A 493 10.87 -21.02 -12.04
N GLY A 494 12.17 -20.71 -12.10
CA GLY A 494 13.24 -21.69 -12.29
C GLY A 494 14.35 -21.20 -13.20
N ALA A 495 15.44 -21.96 -13.25
CA ALA A 495 16.57 -21.72 -14.13
C ALA A 495 16.19 -21.87 -15.62
N ARG A 496 16.65 -20.94 -16.46
CA ARG A 496 16.50 -20.99 -17.92
C ARG A 496 17.85 -21.08 -18.59
N THR A 497 18.01 -22.07 -19.45
CA THR A 497 19.17 -22.17 -20.35
C THR A 497 18.93 -21.27 -21.56
N PHE A 498 19.91 -20.47 -21.95
CA PHE A 498 19.87 -19.65 -23.15
C PHE A 498 20.95 -20.12 -24.12
N LEU A 499 20.62 -20.39 -25.38
CA LEU A 499 21.54 -21.09 -26.30
C LEU A 499 22.91 -20.40 -26.49
N LYS A 500 23.00 -19.08 -26.27
CA LYS A 500 24.25 -18.30 -26.35
C LYS A 500 24.87 -18.01 -24.99
N HIS A 501 24.39 -18.63 -23.92
CA HIS A 501 24.90 -18.45 -22.57
C HIS A 501 24.82 -19.74 -21.74
N GLU A 502 25.99 -20.24 -21.31
CA GLU A 502 26.11 -21.55 -20.68
C GLU A 502 25.53 -21.61 -19.26
N HIS A 503 25.59 -20.51 -18.50
CA HIS A 503 25.04 -20.49 -17.15
C HIS A 503 23.51 -20.36 -17.15
N PRO A 504 22.83 -20.97 -16.18
CA PRO A 504 21.40 -20.76 -16.00
C PRO A 504 21.09 -19.29 -15.69
N LEU A 505 20.10 -18.75 -16.40
CA LEU A 505 19.54 -17.45 -16.14
C LEU A 505 18.32 -17.56 -15.25
N PHE A 506 18.24 -16.71 -14.24
CA PHE A 506 17.09 -16.60 -13.36
C PHE A 506 16.39 -15.27 -13.57
N TYR A 507 15.06 -15.27 -13.47
CA TYR A 507 14.29 -14.04 -13.60
C TYR A 507 14.25 -13.28 -12.27
N TYR A 508 14.55 -11.98 -12.32
CA TYR A 508 14.49 -11.06 -11.18
C TYR A 508 13.51 -9.91 -11.47
N ARG A 509 12.53 -9.74 -10.58
CA ARG A 509 11.53 -8.64 -10.65
C ARG A 509 12.13 -7.25 -10.44
N LYS A 510 13.24 -7.16 -9.70
CA LYS A 510 13.88 -5.90 -9.30
C LYS A 510 15.37 -5.95 -9.63
N HIS A 511 15.68 -5.89 -10.92
CA HIS A 511 17.05 -5.83 -11.40
C HIS A 511 17.24 -4.60 -12.28
N LYS A 512 18.13 -3.70 -11.87
CA LYS A 512 18.51 -2.52 -12.67
C LYS A 512 19.82 -2.84 -13.38
N GLY A 513 19.72 -3.09 -14.68
CA GLY A 513 20.85 -3.43 -15.53
C GLY A 513 20.59 -3.06 -16.98
N LYS A 514 21.63 -3.14 -17.83
CA LYS A 514 21.49 -3.02 -19.28
C LYS A 514 21.40 -4.41 -19.89
N CYS A 515 20.47 -4.61 -20.81
CA CYS A 515 20.37 -5.83 -21.60
C CYS A 515 21.63 -6.01 -22.45
N ASN A 516 22.28 -7.16 -22.36
CA ASN A 516 23.44 -7.50 -23.17
C ASN A 516 23.10 -7.63 -24.67
N ALA A 517 21.84 -7.89 -25.02
CA ALA A 517 21.42 -8.04 -26.41
C ALA A 517 21.08 -6.71 -27.10
N CYS A 518 20.34 -5.81 -26.44
CA CYS A 518 19.85 -4.56 -27.06
C CYS A 518 20.39 -3.27 -26.43
N GLY A 519 21.11 -3.36 -25.31
CA GLY A 519 21.69 -2.20 -24.61
C GLY A 519 20.71 -1.35 -23.78
N ASN A 520 19.40 -1.59 -23.90
CA ASN A 520 18.38 -0.87 -23.14
C ASN A 520 18.49 -1.18 -21.63
N THR A 521 18.06 -0.24 -20.80
CA THR A 521 17.94 -0.45 -19.34
C THR A 521 16.60 -1.05 -18.95
N THR A 522 16.57 -2.02 -18.04
CA THR A 522 15.34 -2.55 -17.44
C THR A 522 15.30 -2.35 -15.93
N ARG A 523 14.14 -2.63 -15.36
CA ARG A 523 13.91 -2.84 -13.93
C ARG A 523 13.64 -4.31 -13.57
N SER A 524 13.51 -5.20 -14.56
CA SER A 524 13.38 -6.65 -14.41
C SER A 524 14.03 -7.40 -15.58
N ALA A 525 14.77 -8.48 -15.27
CA ALA A 525 15.53 -9.22 -16.28
C ALA A 525 15.81 -10.66 -15.87
N PHE A 526 16.13 -11.47 -16.88
CA PHE A 526 16.92 -12.67 -16.73
C PHE A 526 18.37 -12.29 -16.45
N TRP A 527 18.93 -12.79 -15.34
CA TRP A 527 20.27 -12.45 -14.89
C TRP A 527 21.03 -13.71 -14.46
N CYS A 528 22.28 -13.81 -14.89
CA CYS A 528 23.26 -14.76 -14.39
C CYS A 528 24.13 -14.06 -13.33
N LYS A 529 24.09 -14.54 -12.09
CA LYS A 529 24.92 -14.02 -10.98
C LYS A 529 26.42 -14.24 -11.24
N ASP A 530 26.80 -15.34 -11.87
CA ASP A 530 28.20 -15.75 -12.01
C ASP A 530 29.00 -14.86 -12.97
N CYS A 531 28.39 -14.44 -14.09
CA CYS A 531 29.07 -13.65 -15.12
C CYS A 531 28.40 -12.30 -15.41
N ASN A 532 27.39 -11.94 -14.62
CA ASN A 532 26.63 -10.71 -14.74
C ASN A 532 25.98 -10.48 -16.13
N PHE A 533 25.58 -11.56 -16.79
CA PHE A 533 24.87 -11.50 -18.08
C PHE A 533 23.38 -11.23 -17.84
N VAL A 534 22.82 -10.24 -18.55
CA VAL A 534 21.48 -9.69 -18.35
C VAL A 534 20.71 -9.69 -19.68
N LEU A 535 19.51 -10.24 -19.68
CA LEU A 535 18.57 -10.18 -20.80
C LEU A 535 17.19 -9.73 -20.33
N HIS A 536 16.59 -8.79 -21.05
CA HIS A 536 15.17 -8.45 -20.82
C HIS A 536 14.27 -9.53 -21.42
N VAL A 537 13.02 -9.60 -20.93
CA VAL A 537 12.02 -10.58 -21.37
C VAL A 537 11.83 -10.56 -22.88
N GLU A 538 11.73 -9.38 -23.47
CA GLU A 538 11.62 -9.21 -24.93
C GLU A 538 12.77 -9.90 -25.68
N CYS A 539 14.02 -9.60 -25.31
CA CYS A 539 15.20 -10.17 -25.97
C CYS A 539 15.37 -11.68 -25.70
N PHE A 540 14.95 -12.15 -24.53
CA PHE A 540 14.95 -13.57 -24.22
C PHE A 540 13.92 -14.35 -25.06
N SER A 541 12.77 -13.73 -25.33
CA SER A 541 11.67 -14.34 -26.09
C SER A 541 11.81 -14.24 -27.61
N LEU A 542 12.87 -13.62 -28.13
CA LEU A 542 13.10 -13.55 -29.57
C LEU A 542 13.58 -14.91 -30.12
N PRO A 543 13.09 -15.32 -31.32
CA PRO A 543 13.65 -16.46 -32.03
C PRO A 543 15.15 -16.27 -32.26
N ILE A 544 15.95 -17.29 -31.98
CA ILE A 544 17.40 -17.27 -32.21
C ILE A 544 17.71 -17.37 -33.72
N THR A 545 16.79 -17.96 -34.47
CA THR A 545 16.82 -18.12 -35.93
C THR A 545 15.43 -17.78 -36.47
N ALA A 546 15.34 -16.81 -37.37
CA ALA A 546 14.13 -16.58 -38.15
C ALA A 546 14.17 -17.48 -39.39
N HIS A 547 13.10 -18.24 -39.64
CA HIS A 547 12.90 -18.85 -40.96
C HIS A 547 12.65 -17.73 -41.95
N HIS A 548 13.40 -17.72 -43.05
CA HIS A 548 13.35 -16.66 -44.05
C HIS A 548 12.52 -17.08 -45.26
#